data_AF-A0A519NTS2-F1
#
_entry.id   AF-A0A519NTS2-F1
#
_cell.length_a   1.000
_cell.length_b   1.000
_cell.length_c   1.000
_cell.angle_alpha   90.00
_cell.angle_beta   90.00
_cell.angle_gamma   90.00
#
_symmetry.space_group_name_H-M   'P 1'
#
loop_
_entity.id
_entity.type
_entity.pdbx_description
1 polymer ?
#
loop_
_entity_poly.entity_id
_entity_poly.type
_entity_poly.pdbx_seq_one_letter_code
_entity_poly.pdbx_strand_id
1 'polypeptide(L)'
;MISVMNRLLNASVLIPVVFVLSVFTVNAQLAMPLNAMRINSGFGKRIHPVTHRVDFHRGIDLHARNEPVYAFFSGRVYEVGYNPILGKFIRIEKNGLECIYGHLSILLVSRGEEVECGEVVAVTGSTGRVTGEHLHFSLKQNATYLNPVLFIRGYYQDKANKENIMENSTYLSLRQKLELLVMMEEVALNEQEALLYGIDYADREDPEDE
;
A
#
# COMPACT_ATOMS: atom_id res chain seq x y z
N MET A 1 -23.45 -77.42 4.38
CA MET A 1 -22.88 -76.08 4.14
C MET A 1 -22.17 -75.66 5.43
N ILE A 2 -20.92 -76.08 5.72
CA ILE A 2 -19.65 -75.43 5.31
C ILE A 2 -19.81 -73.90 5.33
N SER A 3 -19.21 -73.09 6.22
CA SER A 3 -17.79 -73.02 6.59
C SER A 3 -17.58 -72.31 7.94
N VAL A 4 -16.65 -72.81 8.74
CA VAL A 4 -15.93 -72.12 9.81
C VAL A 4 -14.78 -71.35 9.18
N MET A 5 -14.52 -70.08 9.54
CA MET A 5 -13.14 -69.53 9.44
C MET A 5 -12.92 -68.22 10.21
N ASN A 6 -12.02 -68.34 11.19
CA ASN A 6 -11.08 -67.36 11.77
C ASN A 6 -10.65 -66.16 10.89
N ARG A 7 -10.34 -65.04 11.56
CA ARG A 7 -9.03 -64.32 11.62
C ARG A 7 -9.30 -62.83 11.88
N LEU A 8 -8.98 -62.29 13.06
CA LEU A 8 -7.68 -61.76 13.49
C LEU A 8 -7.20 -60.51 12.71
N LEU A 9 -7.04 -59.43 13.49
CA LEU A 9 -6.00 -58.39 13.46
C LEU A 9 -6.24 -57.08 12.67
N ASN A 10 -5.95 -56.00 13.42
CA ASN A 10 -5.36 -54.72 13.03
C ASN A 10 -6.25 -53.66 12.35
N ALA A 11 -6.52 -52.58 13.07
CA ALA A 11 -5.71 -51.35 12.90
C ALA A 11 -6.12 -50.30 13.94
N SER A 12 -5.24 -50.08 14.91
CA SER A 12 -5.22 -48.87 15.71
C SER A 12 -4.92 -47.68 14.78
N VAL A 13 -5.93 -47.00 14.28
CA VAL A 13 -5.72 -45.72 13.61
C VAL A 13 -5.60 -44.66 14.70
N LEU A 14 -4.37 -44.51 15.22
CA LEU A 14 -3.95 -43.24 15.77
C LEU A 14 -4.17 -42.21 14.66
N ILE A 15 -5.16 -41.35 14.79
CA ILE A 15 -5.24 -40.12 14.01
C ILE A 15 -4.14 -39.23 14.59
N PRO A 16 -3.01 -38.99 13.89
CA PRO A 16 -2.06 -38.02 14.37
C PRO A 16 -2.75 -36.67 14.25
N VAL A 17 -2.87 -36.01 15.40
CA VAL A 17 -3.12 -34.58 15.54
C VAL A 17 -2.02 -33.87 14.76
N VAL A 18 -2.19 -33.73 13.45
CA VAL A 18 -1.43 -32.78 12.66
C VAL A 18 -2.22 -31.48 12.74
N PHE A 19 -2.02 -30.81 13.87
CA PHE A 19 -2.25 -29.39 13.99
C PHE A 19 -1.27 -28.75 13.00
N VAL A 20 -1.65 -28.68 11.73
CA VAL A 20 -0.99 -27.80 10.78
C VAL A 20 -1.29 -26.41 11.31
N LEU A 21 -0.33 -25.86 12.06
CA LEU A 21 -0.20 -24.42 12.18
C LEU A 21 -0.08 -23.92 10.75
N SER A 22 -1.22 -23.59 10.15
CA SER A 22 -1.26 -22.77 8.96
C SER A 22 -0.54 -21.50 9.37
N VAL A 23 0.72 -21.39 8.97
CA VAL A 23 1.38 -20.11 8.85
C VAL A 23 0.41 -19.32 7.98
N PHE A 24 -0.35 -18.42 8.60
CA PHE A 24 -1.03 -17.37 7.87
C PHE A 24 0.09 -16.54 7.27
N THR A 25 0.65 -16.98 6.15
CA THR A 25 1.24 -16.08 5.19
C THR A 25 0.06 -15.27 4.68
N VAL A 26 -0.27 -14.22 5.44
CA VAL A 26 -1.00 -13.09 4.90
C VAL A 26 -0.12 -12.61 3.77
N ASN A 27 -0.41 -13.08 2.55
CA ASN A 27 0.09 -12.48 1.34
C ASN A 27 -0.46 -11.05 1.38
N ALA A 28 0.25 -10.15 2.05
CA ALA A 28 -0.08 -8.74 2.09
C ALA A 28 0.17 -8.24 0.68
N GLN A 29 -0.84 -8.40 -0.17
CA GLN A 29 -0.83 -7.94 -1.54
C GLN A 29 -0.98 -6.43 -1.50
N LEU A 30 -0.13 -5.73 -2.26
CA LEU A 30 -0.32 -4.31 -2.55
C LEU A 30 -1.02 -4.17 -3.90
N ALA A 31 -1.95 -3.23 -3.98
CA ALA A 31 -2.54 -2.75 -5.22
C ALA A 31 -2.15 -1.28 -5.43
N MET A 32 -2.04 -0.83 -6.68
CA MET A 32 -1.85 0.59 -6.94
C MET A 32 -3.11 1.38 -6.59
N PRO A 33 -3.00 2.59 -6.01
CA PRO A 33 -4.16 3.38 -5.63
C PRO A 33 -4.95 3.91 -6.83
N LEU A 34 -4.36 3.87 -8.04
CA LEU A 34 -4.97 4.19 -9.33
C LEU A 34 -4.57 3.15 -10.37
N ASN A 35 -5.23 3.15 -11.53
CA ASN A 35 -4.89 2.26 -12.64
C ASN A 35 -3.53 2.57 -13.28
N ALA A 36 -3.09 3.84 -13.23
CA ALA A 36 -1.78 4.27 -13.72
C ALA A 36 -1.14 5.24 -12.73
N MET A 37 0.10 4.98 -12.37
CA MET A 37 0.88 5.81 -11.44
C MET A 37 1.64 6.89 -12.22
N ARG A 38 0.97 7.97 -12.59
CA ARG A 38 1.61 9.13 -13.24
C ARG A 38 1.83 10.23 -12.21
N ILE A 39 3.08 10.48 -11.83
CA ILE A 39 3.41 11.40 -10.74
C ILE A 39 3.43 12.84 -11.27
N ASN A 40 2.56 13.68 -10.73
CA ASN A 40 2.59 15.14 -10.95
C ASN A 40 3.56 15.82 -9.97
N SER A 41 3.60 15.35 -8.72
CA SER A 41 4.48 15.89 -7.67
C SER A 41 4.99 14.78 -6.75
N GLY A 42 6.31 14.74 -6.56
CA GLY A 42 6.97 13.75 -5.71
C GLY A 42 6.93 14.09 -4.22
N PHE A 43 7.30 13.11 -3.41
CA PHE A 43 7.51 13.25 -1.97
C PHE A 43 8.77 14.06 -1.68
N GLY A 44 8.78 14.83 -0.60
CA GLY A 44 9.98 15.52 -0.11
C GLY A 44 9.90 17.04 -0.13
N LYS A 45 11.05 17.68 0.10
CA LYS A 45 11.18 19.14 0.11
C LYS A 45 10.93 19.71 -1.28
N ARG A 46 10.05 20.70 -1.36
CA ARG A 46 9.75 21.47 -2.57
C ARG A 46 9.69 22.95 -2.25
N ILE A 47 9.92 23.78 -3.26
CA ILE A 47 9.59 25.20 -3.18
C ILE A 47 8.09 25.32 -3.47
N HIS A 48 7.31 25.78 -2.49
CA HIS A 48 5.87 25.95 -2.63
C HIS A 48 5.57 26.93 -3.77
N PRO A 49 4.80 26.53 -4.79
CA PRO A 49 4.68 27.26 -6.05
C PRO A 49 4.04 28.65 -5.92
N VAL A 50 3.30 28.88 -4.83
CA VAL A 50 2.61 30.16 -4.58
C VAL A 50 3.36 31.05 -3.58
N THR A 51 4.06 30.46 -2.61
CA THR A 51 4.64 31.22 -1.49
C THR A 51 6.16 31.32 -1.58
N HIS A 52 6.79 30.57 -2.50
CA HIS A 52 8.23 30.45 -2.68
C HIS A 52 8.99 30.01 -1.41
N ARG A 53 8.28 29.43 -0.43
CA ARG A 53 8.87 28.88 0.79
C ARG A 53 9.16 27.41 0.60
N VAL A 54 10.15 26.90 1.34
CA VAL A 54 10.36 25.46 1.44
C VAL A 54 9.17 24.86 2.17
N ASP A 55 8.51 23.91 1.51
CA ASP A 55 7.41 23.11 2.02
C ASP A 55 7.80 21.63 1.90
N PHE A 56 7.27 20.78 2.77
CA PHE A 56 7.54 19.35 2.73
C PHE A 56 6.28 18.60 2.26
N HIS A 57 6.38 17.96 1.10
CA HIS A 57 5.29 17.16 0.57
C HIS A 57 5.31 15.76 1.19
N ARG A 58 4.38 15.50 2.12
CA ARG A 58 4.27 14.25 2.89
C ARG A 58 3.54 13.12 2.13
N GLY A 59 3.58 13.14 0.81
CA GLY A 59 2.90 12.20 -0.08
C GLY A 59 3.37 12.35 -1.51
N ILE A 60 2.61 11.78 -2.44
CA ILE A 60 2.75 12.01 -3.88
C ILE A 60 1.42 12.47 -4.45
N ASP A 61 1.49 13.32 -5.47
CA ASP A 61 0.32 13.77 -6.21
C ASP A 61 0.31 13.02 -7.54
N LEU A 62 -0.78 12.28 -7.79
CA LEU A 62 -0.95 11.44 -8.96
C LEU A 62 -1.96 12.04 -9.92
N HIS A 63 -1.62 12.09 -11.20
CA HIS A 63 -2.54 12.49 -12.25
C HIS A 63 -3.76 11.57 -12.27
N ALA A 64 -4.94 12.15 -12.11
CA ALA A 64 -6.21 11.44 -12.18
C ALA A 64 -7.34 12.39 -12.57
N ARG A 65 -8.40 11.88 -13.20
CA ARG A 65 -9.62 12.64 -13.50
C ARG A 65 -10.88 11.77 -13.42
N ASN A 66 -11.68 11.96 -12.38
CA ASN A 66 -12.85 11.20 -11.99
C ASN A 66 -12.58 9.68 -12.01
N GLU A 67 -11.41 9.30 -11.49
CA GLU A 67 -10.96 7.91 -11.50
C GLU A 67 -11.33 7.19 -10.20
N PRO A 68 -11.61 5.88 -10.25
CA PRO A 68 -11.75 5.07 -9.05
C PRO A 68 -10.44 5.03 -8.28
N VAL A 69 -10.53 5.16 -6.96
CA VAL A 69 -9.40 5.03 -6.03
C VAL A 69 -9.49 3.67 -5.36
N TYR A 70 -8.38 2.94 -5.39
CA TYR A 70 -8.30 1.58 -4.87
C TYR A 70 -7.59 1.50 -3.50
N ALA A 71 -8.09 0.63 -2.63
CA ALA A 71 -7.44 0.29 -1.37
C ALA A 71 -6.06 -0.30 -1.63
N PHE A 72 -5.02 0.31 -1.06
CA PHE A 72 -3.62 -0.01 -1.31
C PHE A 72 -3.24 -1.37 -0.72
N PHE A 73 -3.86 -1.73 0.40
CA PHE A 73 -3.80 -3.03 1.05
C PHE A 73 -5.15 -3.31 1.74
N SER A 74 -5.45 -4.58 2.03
CA SER A 74 -6.62 -4.91 2.88
C SER A 74 -6.38 -4.37 4.29
N GLY A 75 -7.34 -3.69 4.89
CA GLY A 75 -7.20 -3.07 6.21
C GLY A 75 -8.47 -2.37 6.67
N ARG A 76 -8.37 -1.70 7.82
CA ARG A 76 -9.49 -1.01 8.45
C ARG A 76 -9.50 0.46 8.06
N VAL A 77 -10.63 0.95 7.58
CA VAL A 77 -10.89 2.38 7.41
C VAL A 77 -11.04 3.01 8.78
N TYR A 78 -9.99 3.65 9.30
CA TYR A 78 -10.03 4.20 10.65
C TYR A 78 -10.50 5.67 10.70
N GLU A 79 -10.41 6.37 9.57
CA GLU A 79 -10.87 7.76 9.45
C GLU A 79 -11.42 8.04 8.04
N VAL A 80 -12.54 8.77 7.99
CA VAL A 80 -13.11 9.38 6.79
C VAL A 80 -13.54 10.78 7.19
N GLY A 81 -13.20 11.80 6.41
CA GLY A 81 -13.48 13.16 6.83
C GLY A 81 -13.27 14.21 5.75
N TYR A 82 -13.33 15.46 6.19
CA TYR A 82 -13.00 16.63 5.38
C TYR A 82 -12.12 17.58 6.19
N ASN A 83 -11.07 18.12 5.58
CA ASN A 83 -10.37 19.28 6.11
C ASN A 83 -9.96 20.26 4.98
N PRO A 84 -9.64 21.53 5.29
CA PRO A 84 -9.35 22.54 4.27
C PRO A 84 -8.13 22.22 3.38
N ILE A 85 -7.18 21.41 3.85
CA ILE A 85 -5.96 21.07 3.10
C ILE A 85 -6.23 19.85 2.22
N LEU A 86 -6.52 18.69 2.81
CA LEU A 86 -6.73 17.44 2.08
C LEU A 86 -8.08 17.37 1.35
N GLY A 87 -9.03 18.26 1.67
CA GLY A 87 -10.39 18.10 1.18
C GLY A 87 -11.05 16.88 1.81
N LYS A 88 -11.89 16.17 1.05
CA LYS A 88 -12.42 14.87 1.47
C LYS A 88 -11.30 13.84 1.44
N PHE A 89 -11.22 13.04 2.49
CA PHE A 89 -10.14 12.07 2.63
C PHE A 89 -10.60 10.77 3.27
N ILE A 90 -9.80 9.72 3.06
CA ILE A 90 -9.91 8.39 3.68
C ILE A 90 -8.54 8.02 4.24
N ARG A 91 -8.53 7.40 5.42
CA ARG A 91 -7.36 6.73 5.98
C ARG A 91 -7.64 5.28 6.28
N ILE A 92 -6.77 4.40 5.80
CA ILE A 92 -6.85 2.95 5.98
C ILE A 92 -5.58 2.50 6.70
N GLU A 93 -5.73 1.66 7.71
CA GLU A 93 -4.61 1.19 8.53
C GLU A 93 -4.60 -0.33 8.63
N LYS A 94 -3.38 -0.88 8.69
CA LYS A 94 -3.11 -2.25 9.08
C LYS A 94 -1.71 -2.38 9.67
N ASN A 95 -1.62 -2.90 10.89
CA ASN A 95 -0.36 -3.19 11.59
C ASN A 95 0.60 -1.97 11.67
N GLY A 96 0.05 -0.79 11.93
CA GLY A 96 0.79 0.47 12.05
C GLY A 96 1.22 1.09 10.71
N LEU A 97 0.90 0.46 9.58
CA LEU A 97 1.02 1.06 8.25
C LEU A 97 -0.32 1.68 7.86
N GLU A 98 -0.29 2.94 7.48
CA GLU A 98 -1.44 3.71 7.08
C GLU A 98 -1.27 4.18 5.64
N CYS A 99 -2.35 4.14 4.87
CA CYS A 99 -2.45 4.89 3.62
C CYS A 99 -3.53 5.97 3.73
N ILE A 100 -3.25 7.11 3.10
CA ILE A 100 -4.11 8.29 3.15
C ILE A 100 -4.42 8.70 1.71
N TYR A 101 -5.70 8.92 1.43
CA TYR A 101 -6.21 9.39 0.15
C TYR A 101 -6.84 10.76 0.32
N GLY A 102 -6.33 11.76 -0.38
CA GLY A 102 -6.81 13.13 -0.34
C GLY A 102 -7.45 13.60 -1.65
N HIS A 103 -8.07 14.77 -1.58
CA HIS A 103 -8.70 15.50 -2.67
C HIS A 103 -9.88 14.76 -3.33
N LEU A 104 -10.55 13.89 -2.58
CA LEU A 104 -11.60 13.02 -3.13
C LEU A 104 -12.88 13.80 -3.47
N SER A 105 -13.64 13.34 -4.46
CA SER A 105 -14.97 13.87 -4.78
C SER A 105 -16.06 13.06 -4.08
N ILE A 106 -15.94 11.73 -4.09
CA ILE A 106 -16.90 10.76 -3.55
C ILE A 106 -16.16 9.80 -2.61
N LEU A 107 -16.77 9.52 -1.47
CA LEU A 107 -16.32 8.55 -0.48
C LEU A 107 -17.27 7.35 -0.56
N LEU A 108 -16.75 6.15 -0.79
CA LEU A 108 -17.57 4.94 -0.98
C LEU A 108 -17.56 4.01 0.24
N VAL A 109 -16.73 4.34 1.23
CA VAL A 109 -16.56 3.58 2.47
C VAL A 109 -16.78 4.48 3.69
N SER A 110 -17.02 3.84 4.84
CA SER A 110 -17.29 4.51 6.11
C SER A 110 -16.23 4.17 7.18
N ARG A 111 -16.13 5.03 8.20
CA ARG A 111 -15.27 4.75 9.35
C ARG A 111 -15.67 3.43 10.03
N GLY A 112 -14.69 2.58 10.24
CA GLY A 112 -14.79 1.28 10.89
C GLY A 112 -15.03 0.11 9.96
N GLU A 113 -15.13 0.36 8.65
CA GLU A 113 -15.27 -0.66 7.61
C GLU A 113 -13.92 -1.37 7.37
N GLU A 114 -13.97 -2.67 7.09
CA GLU A 114 -12.83 -3.45 6.63
C GLU A 114 -12.90 -3.52 5.10
N VAL A 115 -11.80 -3.21 4.42
CA VAL A 115 -11.72 -3.26 2.95
C VAL A 115 -10.68 -4.27 2.51
N GLU A 116 -10.84 -4.79 1.30
CA GLU A 116 -9.86 -5.67 0.67
C GLU A 116 -8.90 -4.91 -0.25
N CYS A 117 -7.68 -5.44 -0.40
CA CYS A 117 -6.69 -4.91 -1.33
C CYS A 117 -7.28 -4.81 -2.76
N GLY A 118 -7.19 -3.63 -3.37
CA GLY A 118 -7.72 -3.38 -4.71
C GLY A 118 -9.22 -3.10 -4.76
N GLU A 119 -9.91 -3.04 -3.62
CA GLU A 119 -11.30 -2.61 -3.54
C GLU A 119 -11.43 -1.11 -3.86
N VAL A 120 -12.51 -0.71 -4.54
CA VAL A 120 -12.76 0.71 -4.83
C VAL A 120 -13.32 1.40 -3.59
N VAL A 121 -12.60 2.38 -3.06
CA VAL A 121 -12.95 3.07 -1.80
C VAL A 121 -13.39 4.52 -2.00
N ALA A 122 -13.07 5.12 -3.15
CA ALA A 122 -13.42 6.50 -3.46
C ALA A 122 -13.37 6.81 -4.97
N VAL A 123 -13.69 8.07 -5.30
CA VAL A 123 -13.43 8.66 -6.62
C VAL A 123 -12.59 9.91 -6.43
N THR A 124 -11.59 10.11 -7.31
CA THR A 124 -10.74 11.32 -7.29
C THR A 124 -11.55 12.59 -7.51
N GLY A 125 -10.99 13.73 -7.13
CA GLY A 125 -11.64 15.02 -7.30
C GLY A 125 -10.69 16.18 -7.06
N SER A 126 -11.27 17.33 -6.74
CA SER A 126 -10.54 18.58 -6.52
C SER A 126 -10.95 19.28 -5.22
N THR A 127 -11.32 18.52 -4.20
CA THR A 127 -11.69 19.10 -2.90
C THR A 127 -10.46 19.48 -2.08
N GLY A 128 -10.61 20.47 -1.19
CA GLY A 128 -9.49 20.98 -0.38
C GLY A 128 -8.63 21.97 -1.14
N ARG A 129 -7.35 22.05 -0.78
CA ARG A 129 -6.40 23.03 -1.33
C ARG A 129 -5.62 22.44 -2.49
N VAL A 130 -6.19 22.55 -3.70
CA VAL A 130 -5.59 22.04 -4.93
C VAL A 130 -5.62 23.06 -6.06
N THR A 131 -4.74 22.90 -7.05
CA THR A 131 -4.72 23.69 -8.30
C THR A 131 -5.41 23.01 -9.47
N GLY A 132 -5.73 21.73 -9.32
CA GLY A 132 -6.40 20.90 -10.32
C GLY A 132 -6.72 19.53 -9.73
N GLU A 133 -7.58 18.79 -10.41
CA GLU A 133 -7.93 17.43 -10.01
C GLU A 133 -6.72 16.48 -10.07
N HIS A 134 -6.49 15.76 -8.98
CA HIS A 134 -5.47 14.73 -8.81
C HIS A 134 -5.78 13.91 -7.55
N LEU A 135 -5.07 12.79 -7.35
CA LEU A 135 -5.08 12.07 -6.08
C LEU A 135 -3.84 12.46 -5.27
N HIS A 136 -4.04 12.95 -4.05
CA HIS A 136 -2.96 13.00 -3.07
C HIS A 136 -2.90 11.66 -2.33
N PHE A 137 -1.74 11.01 -2.34
CA PHE A 137 -1.52 9.71 -1.72
C PHE A 137 -0.32 9.74 -0.78
N SER A 138 -0.54 9.37 0.47
CA SER A 138 0.52 9.27 1.48
C SER A 138 0.56 7.89 2.12
N LEU A 139 1.76 7.51 2.55
CA LEU A 139 1.97 6.38 3.45
C LEU A 139 2.55 6.88 4.76
N LYS A 140 2.10 6.32 5.89
CA LYS A 140 2.61 6.60 7.23
C LYS A 140 2.88 5.27 7.95
N GLN A 141 4.05 5.10 8.55
CA GLN A 141 4.35 3.97 9.43
C GLN A 141 4.69 4.51 10.81
N ASN A 142 3.94 4.09 11.83
CA ASN A 142 4.19 4.46 13.24
C ASN A 142 4.48 5.97 13.40
N ALA A 143 3.54 6.80 12.95
CA ALA A 143 3.61 8.25 12.94
C ALA A 143 4.61 8.93 11.98
N THR A 144 5.36 8.19 11.16
CA THR A 144 6.34 8.78 10.25
C THR A 144 5.93 8.59 8.79
N TYR A 145 5.94 9.67 8.00
CA TYR A 145 5.57 9.60 6.59
C TYR A 145 6.67 8.95 5.77
N LEU A 146 6.27 8.05 4.87
CA LEU A 146 7.16 7.33 3.98
C LEU A 146 7.02 7.89 2.57
N ASN A 147 8.11 7.91 1.81
CA ASN A 147 8.05 8.10 0.37
C ASN A 147 7.32 6.90 -0.29
N PRO A 148 6.11 7.08 -0.86
CA PRO A 148 5.32 5.98 -1.39
C PRO A 148 5.99 5.26 -2.57
N VAL A 149 6.74 5.99 -3.41
CA VAL A 149 7.46 5.42 -4.55
C VAL A 149 8.53 4.44 -4.08
N LEU A 150 9.32 4.85 -3.09
CA LEU A 150 10.39 4.02 -2.53
C LEU A 150 9.82 2.81 -1.79
N PHE A 151 8.74 3.00 -1.02
CA PHE A 151 8.06 1.90 -0.35
C PHE A 151 7.57 0.84 -1.34
N ILE A 152 6.87 1.27 -2.40
CA ILE A 152 6.35 0.38 -3.45
C ILE A 152 7.50 -0.37 -4.14
N ARG A 153 8.57 0.35 -4.52
CA ARG A 153 9.75 -0.25 -5.16
C ARG A 153 10.39 -1.30 -4.26
N GLY A 154 10.65 -0.95 -2.99
CA GLY A 154 11.26 -1.85 -2.00
C GLY A 154 10.41 -3.09 -1.78
N TYR A 155 9.09 -2.94 -1.65
CA TYR A 155 8.17 -4.07 -1.50
C TYR A 155 8.29 -5.07 -2.67
N TYR A 156 8.28 -4.59 -3.93
CA TYR A 156 8.39 -5.49 -5.07
C TYR A 156 9.79 -6.07 -5.26
N GLN A 157 10.85 -5.32 -4.93
CA GLN A 157 12.22 -5.84 -4.92
C GLN A 157 12.38 -6.95 -3.90
N ASP A 158 11.91 -6.76 -2.67
CA ASP A 158 11.95 -7.78 -1.61
C ASP A 158 11.15 -9.02 -1.99
N LYS A 159 9.98 -8.83 -2.59
CA LYS A 159 9.16 -9.94 -3.09
C LYS A 159 9.92 -10.74 -4.17
N ALA A 160 10.46 -10.05 -5.18
CA ALA A 160 11.26 -10.68 -6.23
C ALA A 160 12.52 -11.37 -5.68
N ASN A 161 13.18 -10.79 -4.68
CA ASN A 161 14.39 -11.35 -4.06
C ASN A 161 14.06 -12.60 -3.22
N LYS A 162 13.04 -12.54 -2.36
CA LYS A 162 12.57 -13.70 -1.59
C LYS A 162 12.13 -14.84 -2.50
N GLU A 163 11.52 -14.51 -3.63
CA GLU A 163 11.09 -15.50 -4.64
C GLU A 163 12.26 -16.04 -5.47
N ASN A 164 13.26 -15.23 -5.81
CA ASN A 164 14.53 -15.71 -6.40
C ASN A 164 15.28 -16.67 -5.44
N ILE A 165 15.18 -16.41 -4.12
CA ILE A 165 15.70 -17.30 -3.08
C ILE A 165 14.80 -18.55 -2.90
N MET A 166 13.51 -18.47 -3.27
CA MET A 166 12.50 -19.53 -3.19
C MET A 166 12.14 -20.19 -4.53
N GLU A 167 13.05 -20.23 -5.50
CA GLU A 167 12.98 -20.96 -6.80
C GLU A 167 12.43 -20.18 -8.03
N ASN A 168 13.29 -19.89 -9.01
CA ASN A 168 13.09 -20.19 -10.44
C ASN A 168 11.67 -20.09 -11.08
N SER A 169 10.82 -19.11 -10.75
CA SER A 169 9.51 -18.94 -11.41
C SER A 169 8.94 -17.50 -11.39
N THR A 170 8.04 -17.26 -12.32
CA THR A 170 7.54 -15.98 -12.87
C THR A 170 6.43 -15.36 -12.01
N TYR A 171 6.72 -14.35 -11.17
CA TYR A 171 5.71 -13.79 -10.25
C TYR A 171 5.41 -12.30 -10.33
N LEU A 172 6.19 -11.50 -11.07
CA LEU A 172 5.68 -10.20 -11.51
C LEU A 172 4.94 -10.36 -12.83
N SER A 173 3.67 -9.95 -12.85
CA SER A 173 2.97 -9.72 -14.10
C SER A 173 3.77 -8.73 -14.95
N LEU A 174 3.68 -8.84 -16.28
CA LEU A 174 4.35 -7.91 -17.18
C LEU A 174 3.98 -6.45 -16.86
N ARG A 175 2.73 -6.21 -16.46
CA ARG A 175 2.24 -4.91 -16.00
C ARG A 175 3.02 -4.40 -14.78
N GLN A 176 3.20 -5.22 -13.75
CA GLN A 176 3.98 -4.82 -12.56
C GLN A 176 5.45 -4.56 -12.88
N LYS A 177 6.05 -5.32 -13.81
CA LYS A 177 7.43 -5.07 -14.27
C LYS A 177 7.53 -3.74 -15.00
N LEU A 178 6.56 -3.45 -15.88
CA LEU A 178 6.49 -2.19 -16.62
C LEU A 178 6.21 -1.01 -15.70
N GLU A 179 5.31 -1.15 -14.73
CA GLU A 179 5.05 -0.11 -13.71
C GLU A 179 6.30 0.19 -12.88
N LEU A 180 7.06 -0.84 -12.47
CA LEU A 180 8.36 -0.63 -11.82
C LEU A 180 9.36 0.07 -12.73
N LEU A 181 9.48 -0.35 -13.99
CA LEU A 181 10.37 0.28 -14.97
C LEU A 181 10.02 1.75 -15.19
N VAL A 182 8.74 2.09 -15.36
CA VAL A 182 8.26 3.47 -15.51
C VAL A 182 8.53 4.28 -14.23
N MET A 183 8.27 3.72 -13.05
CA MET A 183 8.57 4.38 -11.78
C MET A 183 10.09 4.54 -11.54
N MET A 184 10.91 3.67 -12.13
CA MET A 184 12.39 3.74 -12.06
C MET A 184 12.98 4.73 -13.09
N GLU A 185 12.38 4.87 -14.27
CA GLU A 185 12.81 5.81 -15.30
C GLU A 185 12.44 7.27 -14.97
N GLU A 186 11.32 7.50 -14.27
CA GLU A 186 10.94 8.84 -13.81
C GLU A 186 11.69 9.30 -12.55
N VAL A 187 12.38 8.38 -11.86
CA VAL A 187 13.10 8.66 -10.61
C VAL A 187 14.55 8.18 -10.75
N ALA A 188 15.35 8.92 -11.50
CA ALA A 188 16.80 8.74 -11.54
C ALA A 188 17.39 9.21 -10.20
N LEU A 189 17.74 8.24 -9.36
CA LEU A 189 18.28 8.50 -8.04
C LEU A 189 19.79 8.70 -8.13
N ASN A 190 20.28 9.80 -7.57
CA ASN A 190 21.71 10.01 -7.48
C ASN A 190 22.34 9.09 -6.43
N GLU A 191 23.67 8.98 -6.46
CA GLU A 191 24.44 8.03 -5.66
C GLU A 191 24.24 8.23 -4.14
N GLN A 192 23.95 9.45 -3.70
CA GLN A 192 23.65 9.76 -2.30
C GLN A 192 22.23 9.35 -1.90
N GLU A 193 21.27 9.47 -2.82
CA GLU A 193 19.90 8.99 -2.63
C GLU A 193 19.85 7.45 -2.63
N ALA A 194 20.69 6.80 -3.46
CA ALA A 194 20.96 5.36 -3.49
C ALA A 194 21.49 4.80 -2.17
N LEU A 195 22.41 5.53 -1.55
CA LEU A 195 23.02 5.17 -0.28
C LEU A 195 22.06 5.34 0.92
N LEU A 196 20.95 6.07 0.77
CA LEU A 196 19.96 6.31 1.83
C LEU A 196 18.84 5.24 1.89
N TYR A 197 18.63 4.41 0.86
CA TYR A 197 17.46 3.54 0.79
C TYR A 197 17.40 2.49 1.90
N GLY A 198 16.37 2.52 2.74
CA GLY A 198 15.16 1.94 2.18
C GLY A 198 13.94 2.84 2.12
N ILE A 199 13.82 3.81 3.03
CA ILE A 199 12.58 4.59 3.21
C ILE A 199 12.96 5.94 3.82
N ASP A 200 12.74 7.03 3.07
CA ASP A 200 12.89 8.39 3.60
C ASP A 200 11.74 8.70 4.56
N TYR A 201 12.08 9.10 5.78
CA TYR A 201 11.16 9.33 6.88
C TYR A 201 11.01 10.84 7.06
N ALA A 202 9.87 11.39 6.67
CA ALA A 202 9.60 12.80 6.90
C ALA A 202 9.05 13.02 8.31
N ASP A 203 9.77 13.87 9.05
CA ASP A 203 9.42 14.58 10.28
C ASP A 203 8.36 13.90 11.17
N ARG A 204 8.81 13.36 12.31
CA ARG A 204 7.91 13.03 13.43
C ARG A 204 7.14 14.31 13.78
N GLU A 205 5.81 14.23 13.81
CA GLU A 205 4.99 15.28 14.42
C GLU A 205 5.43 15.41 15.89
N ASP A 206 6.05 16.53 16.23
CA ASP A 206 6.37 16.86 17.63
C ASP A 206 5.04 17.05 18.38
N PRO A 207 4.85 16.41 19.55
CA PRO A 207 3.58 16.41 20.27
C PRO A 207 3.33 17.69 21.10
N GLU A 208 3.75 18.86 20.65
CA GLU A 208 3.56 20.12 21.38
C GLU A 208 3.04 21.23 20.47
N ASP A 209 1.71 21.36 20.41
CA ASP A 209 1.01 22.61 20.13
C ASP A 209 -0.32 22.57 20.93
N GLU A 210 -0.22 22.85 22.24
CA GLU A 210 -1.30 23.41 23.09
C GLU A 210 -1.17 24.94 23.14
#